data_AF-A0A2V4RAM8-F1
#
_entry.id   AF-A0A2V4RAM8-F1
#
_cell.length_a   1.000
_cell.length_b   1.000
_cell.length_c   1.000
_cell.angle_alpha   90.00
_cell.angle_beta   90.00
_cell.angle_gamma   90.00
#
_symmetry.space_group_name_H-M   'P 1'
#
loop_
_entity.id
_entity.type
_entity.pdbx_description
1 polymer ?
#
loop_
_entity_poly.entity_id
_entity_poly.type
_entity_poly.pdbx_seq_one_letter_code
_entity_poly.pdbx_strand_id
1 'polypeptide(L)'
;MALPPRRSLIPGASRTLLETMEELSIDPRNDTFKIMGAAGVVVAHVSKPSGQVLSARVRGNSFRQLTQFDPAEISVAERREIERQMYSEGMTQSEIGDLLGVSQSLVAKDLSILRNGG
;
A
#
# COMPACT_ATOMS: atom_id res chain seq x y z
N MET A 1 25.16 11.41 33.70
CA MET A 1 23.74 11.50 33.32
C MET A 1 23.71 11.89 31.84
N ALA A 2 23.55 10.92 30.94
CA ALA A 2 23.64 11.16 29.49
C ALA A 2 22.30 11.64 28.94
N LEU A 3 22.32 12.76 28.21
CA LEU A 3 21.16 13.29 27.47
C LEU A 3 20.78 12.32 26.34
N PRO A 4 19.48 12.04 26.11
CA PRO A 4 19.07 11.23 24.96
C PRO A 4 19.38 11.98 23.63
N PRO A 5 19.66 11.25 22.53
CA PRO A 5 19.96 11.88 21.25
C PRO A 5 18.76 12.69 20.76
N ARG A 6 19.04 13.93 20.33
CA ARG A 6 18.05 14.79 19.66
C ARG A 6 17.60 14.10 18.38
N ARG A 7 16.37 13.55 18.39
CA ARG A 7 15.65 13.16 17.18
C ARG A 7 15.54 14.40 16.29
N SER A 8 16.33 14.43 15.22
CA SER A 8 16.23 15.40 14.14
C SER A 8 14.89 15.21 13.45
N LEU A 9 13.87 15.92 13.92
CA LEU A 9 12.61 16.11 13.22
C LEU A 9 12.92 16.84 11.92
N ILE A 10 12.65 16.20 10.78
CA ILE A 10 12.60 16.86 9.48
C ILE A 10 11.57 18.00 9.62
N PRO A 11 11.97 19.28 9.47
CA PRO A 11 11.03 20.39 9.62
C PRO A 11 9.96 20.29 8.54
N GLY A 12 8.70 20.07 8.94
CA GLY A 12 7.54 20.08 8.04
C GLY A 12 6.88 18.72 7.77
N ALA A 13 7.43 17.60 8.24
CA ALA A 13 6.70 16.33 8.17
C ALA A 13 5.57 16.32 9.21
N SER A 14 4.32 16.14 8.76
CA SER A 14 3.17 15.99 9.66
C SER A 14 3.40 14.82 10.62
N ARG A 15 3.05 14.98 11.91
CA ARG A 15 3.20 13.93 12.92
C ARG A 15 2.53 12.61 12.49
N THR A 16 1.41 12.71 11.79
CA THR A 16 0.67 11.59 11.19
C THR A 16 1.50 10.84 10.14
N LEU A 17 2.32 11.54 9.35
CA LEU A 17 3.20 10.92 8.36
C LEU A 17 4.30 10.09 9.04
N LEU A 18 4.94 10.64 10.07
CA LEU A 18 5.98 9.96 10.83
C LEU A 18 5.46 8.69 11.52
N GLU A 19 4.29 8.76 12.14
CA GLU A 19 3.64 7.60 12.77
C GLU A 19 3.32 6.50 11.73
N THR A 20 2.79 6.88 10.57
CA THR A 20 2.47 5.93 9.48
C THR A 20 3.73 5.23 8.96
N MET A 21 4.86 5.94 8.87
CA MET A 21 6.13 5.36 8.42
C MET A 21 6.75 4.39 9.43
N GLU A 22 6.65 4.69 10.73
CA GLU A 22 7.13 3.78 11.79
C GLU A 22 6.30 2.49 11.81
N GLU A 23 4.96 2.58 11.68
CA GLU A 23 4.07 1.40 11.68
C GLU A 23 4.34 0.46 10.50
N LEU A 24 4.64 1.00 9.32
CA LEU A 24 4.87 0.21 8.11
C LEU A 24 6.26 -0.44 8.04
N SER A 25 7.11 -0.22 9.06
CA SER A 25 8.48 -0.77 9.13
C SER A 25 9.21 -0.66 7.79
N ILE A 26 9.20 0.55 7.21
CA ILE A 26 9.73 0.81 5.87
C ILE A 26 11.26 0.71 5.91
N ASP A 27 11.83 -0.18 5.09
CA ASP A 27 13.24 -0.17 4.77
C ASP A 27 13.47 0.69 3.52
N PRO A 28 13.96 1.93 3.66
CA PRO A 28 14.10 2.85 2.54
C PRO A 28 15.14 2.39 1.50
N ARG A 29 15.93 1.34 1.78
CA ARG A 29 16.94 0.82 0.85
C ARG A 29 16.37 -0.24 -0.09
N ASN A 30 15.36 -0.98 0.36
CA ASN A 30 14.88 -2.18 -0.33
C ASN A 30 13.38 -2.11 -0.67
N ASP A 31 12.61 -1.34 0.10
CA ASP A 31 11.17 -1.23 -0.11
C ASP A 31 10.85 -0.16 -1.14
N THR A 32 9.84 -0.43 -1.97
CA THR A 32 9.20 0.60 -2.79
C THR A 32 7.98 1.11 -2.05
N PHE A 33 7.91 2.41 -1.80
CA PHE A 33 6.79 3.01 -1.07
C PHE A 33 6.18 4.18 -1.83
N LYS A 34 4.85 4.28 -1.73
CA LYS A 34 4.05 5.36 -2.27
C LYS A 34 3.22 5.95 -1.15
N ILE A 35 3.46 7.22 -0.84
CA ILE A 35 2.73 7.94 0.20
C ILE A 35 1.91 9.05 -0.47
N MET A 36 0.61 9.04 -0.19
CA MET A 36 -0.36 10.00 -0.70
C MET A 36 -1.02 10.70 0.48
N GLY A 37 -1.11 12.03 0.44
CA GLY A 37 -1.72 12.82 1.49
C GLY A 37 -2.69 13.84 0.89
N ALA A 38 -3.96 13.79 1.31
CA ALA A 38 -4.97 14.77 0.90
C ALA A 38 -6.03 14.95 2.00
N ALA A 39 -6.44 16.20 2.24
CA ALA A 39 -7.54 16.56 3.15
C ALA A 39 -7.50 15.87 4.54
N GLY A 40 -6.30 15.79 5.15
CA GLY A 40 -6.13 15.18 6.48
C GLY A 40 -6.14 13.64 6.49
N VAL A 41 -6.10 13.01 5.33
CA VAL A 41 -5.90 11.56 5.15
C VAL A 41 -4.51 11.31 4.60
N VAL A 42 -3.79 10.39 5.22
CA VAL A 42 -2.53 9.82 4.74
C VAL A 42 -2.78 8.37 4.34
N VAL A 43 -2.40 8.00 3.13
CA VAL A 43 -2.37 6.62 2.66
C VAL A 43 -0.94 6.30 2.26
N ALA A 44 -0.41 5.21 2.78
CA ALA A 44 0.91 4.73 2.44
C ALA A 44 0.82 3.28 2.00
N HIS A 45 1.36 2.97 0.83
CA HIS A 45 1.53 1.62 0.31
C HIS A 45 3.03 1.31 0.27
N VAL A 46 3.41 0.13 0.76
CA VAL A 46 4.80 -0.30 0.88
C VAL A 46 4.90 -1.70 0.31
N SER A 47 5.57 -1.82 -0.83
CA SER A 47 5.89 -3.09 -1.47
C SER A 47 7.26 -3.56 -1.00
N LYS A 48 7.28 -4.75 -0.41
CA LYS A 48 8.50 -5.43 0.05
C LYS A 48 9.14 -6.20 -1.12
N PRO A 49 10.44 -6.52 -1.06
CA PRO A 49 11.11 -7.36 -2.06
C PRO A 49 10.49 -8.75 -2.23
N SER A 50 9.80 -9.25 -1.19
CA SER A 50 9.05 -10.52 -1.25
C SER A 50 7.78 -10.45 -2.11
N GLY A 51 7.37 -9.26 -2.55
CA GLY A 51 6.09 -9.01 -3.22
C GLY A 51 4.95 -8.68 -2.25
N GLN A 52 5.17 -8.82 -0.93
CA GLN A 52 4.17 -8.45 0.07
C GLN A 52 3.92 -6.94 0.05
N VAL A 53 2.66 -6.54 0.20
CA VAL A 53 2.25 -5.14 0.30
C VAL A 53 1.65 -4.84 1.66
N LEU A 54 2.15 -3.80 2.30
CA LEU A 54 1.57 -3.21 3.50
C LEU A 54 0.97 -1.86 3.13
N SER A 55 -0.31 -1.69 3.43
CA SER A 55 -1.06 -0.46 3.20
C SER A 55 -1.56 0.09 4.52
N ALA A 56 -1.24 1.35 4.83
CA ALA A 56 -1.80 2.06 5.97
C ALA A 56 -2.62 3.25 5.48
N ARG A 57 -3.82 3.41 6.03
CA ARG A 57 -4.68 4.57 5.83
C ARG A 57 -4.98 5.19 7.19
N VAL A 58 -4.57 6.44 7.36
CA VAL A 58 -4.74 7.20 8.60
C VAL A 58 -5.50 8.49 8.29
N ARG A 59 -6.55 8.79 9.05
CA ARG A 59 -7.24 10.09 9.00
C ARG A 59 -7.21 10.73 10.38
N GLY A 60 -6.44 11.81 10.50
CA GLY A 60 -6.20 12.48 11.78
C GLY A 60 -5.79 11.48 12.87
N ASN A 61 -6.41 11.60 14.05
CA ASN A 61 -6.21 10.68 15.16
C ASN A 61 -7.32 9.63 15.32
N SER A 62 -8.38 9.70 14.50
CA SER A 62 -9.63 8.98 14.75
C SER A 62 -9.81 7.70 13.94
N PHE A 63 -9.11 7.56 12.81
CA PHE A 63 -9.24 6.40 11.94
C PHE A 63 -7.87 5.90 11.50
N ARG A 64 -7.64 4.61 11.73
CA ARG A 64 -6.46 3.86 11.28
C ARG A 64 -6.94 2.54 10.68
N GLN A 65 -6.48 2.26 9.48
CA GLN A 65 -6.68 0.99 8.81
C GLN A 65 -5.34 0.51 8.29
N LEU A 66 -4.94 -0.70 8.70
CA LEU A 66 -3.79 -1.40 8.17
C LEU A 66 -4.30 -2.56 7.32
N THR A 67 -3.69 -2.79 6.18
CA THR A 67 -4.03 -3.91 5.29
C THR A 67 -2.73 -4.51 4.79
N GLN A 68 -2.65 -5.84 4.82
CA GLN A 68 -1.51 -6.60 4.36
C GLN A 68 -1.97 -7.55 3.27
N PHE A 69 -1.23 -7.57 2.18
CA PHE A 69 -1.43 -8.50 1.09
C PHE A 69 -0.16 -9.30 0.88
N ASP A 70 -0.27 -10.63 0.86
CA ASP A 70 0.84 -11.53 0.59
C ASP A 70 0.55 -12.34 -0.68
N PRO A 71 1.27 -12.10 -1.79
CA PRO A 71 1.04 -12.83 -3.03
C PRO A 71 1.43 -14.30 -2.93
N ALA A 72 2.25 -14.72 -1.94
CA ALA A 72 2.63 -16.12 -1.77
C ALA A 72 1.49 -16.98 -1.22
N GLU A 73 0.52 -16.36 -0.55
CA GLU A 73 -0.61 -17.03 0.08
C GLU A 73 -1.79 -17.27 -0.87
N ILE A 74 -1.71 -16.77 -2.12
CA ILE A 74 -2.79 -16.91 -3.10
C ILE A 74 -2.31 -17.40 -4.45
N SER A 75 -3.19 -18.07 -5.18
CA SER A 75 -2.90 -18.46 -6.57
C SER A 75 -3.05 -17.29 -7.55
N VAL A 76 -2.49 -17.43 -8.76
CA VAL A 76 -2.72 -16.46 -9.85
C VAL A 76 -4.20 -16.34 -10.21
N ALA A 77 -4.96 -17.44 -10.16
CA ALA A 77 -6.39 -17.45 -10.44
C ALA A 77 -7.19 -16.72 -9.35
N GLU A 78 -6.81 -16.90 -8.09
CA GLU A 78 -7.40 -16.20 -6.96
C GLU A 78 -7.09 -14.71 -6.99
N ARG A 79 -5.85 -14.32 -7.29
CA ARG A 79 -5.48 -12.91 -7.50
C ARG A 79 -6.36 -12.24 -8.55
N ARG A 80 -6.55 -12.91 -9.69
CA ARG A 80 -7.42 -12.42 -10.79
C ARG A 80 -8.85 -12.19 -10.33
N GLU A 81 -9.39 -13.09 -9.51
CA GLU A 81 -10.74 -12.94 -8.99
C GLU A 81 -10.84 -11.77 -8.02
N ILE A 82 -9.85 -11.59 -7.15
CA ILE A 82 -9.75 -10.42 -6.26
C ILE A 82 -9.66 -9.12 -7.09
N GLU A 83 -8.84 -9.08 -8.14
CA GLU A 83 -8.73 -7.94 -9.06
C GLU A 83 -10.07 -7.62 -9.73
N ARG A 84 -10.78 -8.65 -10.19
CA ARG A 84 -12.11 -8.51 -10.80
C ARG A 84 -13.11 -7.92 -9.80
N GLN A 85 -13.13 -8.43 -8.57
CA GLN A 85 -14.00 -7.92 -7.53
C GLN A 85 -13.70 -6.45 -7.22
N MET A 86 -12.45 -6.09 -6.95
CA MET A 86 -12.06 -4.70 -6.66
C MET A 86 -12.38 -3.75 -7.82
N TYR A 87 -12.19 -4.20 -9.06
CA TYR A 87 -12.56 -3.42 -10.24
C TYR A 87 -14.08 -3.22 -10.34
N SER A 88 -14.87 -4.24 -10.03
CA SER A 88 -16.33 -4.15 -9.99
C SER A 88 -16.85 -3.24 -8.88
N GLU A 89 -16.10 -3.11 -7.78
CA GLU A 89 -16.36 -2.18 -6.68
C GLU A 89 -15.96 -0.73 -7.01
N GLY A 90 -15.46 -0.49 -8.23
CA GLY A 90 -15.15 0.83 -8.76
C GLY A 90 -13.70 1.28 -8.57
N MET A 91 -12.81 0.41 -8.09
CA MET A 91 -11.39 0.73 -7.99
C MET A 91 -10.74 0.78 -9.37
N THR A 92 -9.82 1.72 -9.56
CA THR A 92 -9.02 1.79 -10.78
C THR A 92 -7.94 0.72 -10.79
N GLN A 93 -7.48 0.32 -11.99
CA GLN A 93 -6.41 -0.68 -12.13
C GLN A 93 -5.10 -0.26 -11.43
N SER A 94 -4.83 1.05 -11.36
CA SER A 94 -3.69 1.59 -10.62
C SER A 94 -3.84 1.40 -9.12
N GLU A 95 -5.00 1.69 -8.56
CA GLU A 95 -5.28 1.49 -7.13
C GLU A 95 -5.22 0.00 -6.74
N ILE A 96 -5.74 -0.87 -7.61
CA ILE A 96 -5.65 -2.33 -7.43
C ILE A 96 -4.19 -2.79 -7.44
N GLY A 97 -3.40 -2.31 -8.41
CA GLY A 97 -1.97 -2.61 -8.49
C GLY A 97 -1.20 -2.15 -7.24
N ASP A 98 -1.49 -0.95 -6.75
CA ASP A 98 -0.90 -0.41 -5.52
C ASP A 98 -1.23 -1.27 -4.29
N LEU A 99 -2.42 -1.85 -4.20
CA LEU A 99 -2.86 -2.71 -3.08
C LEU A 99 -2.29 -4.14 -3.15
N LEU A 100 -2.19 -4.69 -4.36
CA LEU A 100 -1.76 -6.08 -4.57
C LEU A 100 -0.27 -6.21 -4.88
N GLY A 101 0.46 -5.09 -5.00
CA GLY A 101 1.91 -5.11 -5.24
C GLY A 101 2.29 -5.51 -6.65
N VAL A 102 1.39 -5.28 -7.60
CA VAL A 102 1.56 -5.64 -9.00
C VAL A 102 1.45 -4.41 -9.90
N SER A 103 2.00 -4.49 -11.10
CA SER A 103 1.89 -3.38 -12.05
C SER A 103 0.46 -3.22 -12.54
N GLN A 104 0.03 -1.97 -12.79
CA GLN A 104 -1.26 -1.67 -13.42
C GLN A 104 -1.42 -2.42 -14.76
N SER A 105 -0.34 -2.58 -15.52
CA SER A 105 -0.32 -3.35 -16.76
C SER A 105 -0.63 -4.84 -16.55
N LEU A 106 -0.18 -5.43 -15.44
CA LEU A 106 -0.50 -6.81 -15.09
C LEU A 106 -1.99 -6.95 -14.77
N VAL A 107 -2.52 -6.07 -13.91
CA VAL A 107 -3.97 -6.01 -13.60
C VAL A 107 -4.79 -5.88 -14.88
N ALA A 108 -4.41 -4.98 -15.80
CA ALA A 108 -5.10 -4.79 -17.07
C ALA A 108 -5.13 -6.07 -17.91
N LYS A 109 -3.98 -6.78 -17.98
CA LYS A 109 -3.84 -8.06 -18.68
C LYS A 109 -4.75 -9.13 -18.06
N ASP A 110 -4.75 -9.21 -16.74
CA ASP A 110 -5.51 -10.20 -15.99
C ASP A 110 -7.03 -10.00 -16.13
N LEU A 111 -7.52 -8.77 -15.99
CA LEU A 111 -8.92 -8.43 -16.25
C LEU A 111 -9.32 -8.73 -17.71
N SER A 112 -8.42 -8.50 -18.68
CA SER A 112 -8.69 -8.85 -20.07
C SER A 112 -8.81 -10.37 -20.28
N ILE A 113 -8.01 -11.17 -19.59
CA ILE A 113 -8.10 -12.65 -19.67
C ILE A 113 -9.45 -13.12 -19.16
N LEU A 114 -9.93 -12.58 -18.03
CA LEU A 114 -11.23 -12.93 -17.46
C LEU A 114 -12.41 -12.54 -18.35
N ARG A 115 -12.32 -11.39 -19.04
CA ARG A 115 -13.37 -10.94 -19.96
C ARG A 115 -13.45 -11.78 -21.23
N ASN A 116 -12.32 -12.24 -21.74
CA ASN A 116 -12.24 -12.96 -23.01
C ASN A 116 -12.31 -14.49 -22.86
N GLY A 117 -12.12 -15.00 -21.63
CA GLY A 117 -12.14 -16.43 -21.31
C GLY A 117 -13.41 -16.90 -20.58
N GLY A 118 -14.45 -16.06 -20.53
CA GLY A 118 -15.78 -16.38 -19.99
C GLY A 118 -16.77 -16.75 -21.08
#